data_AF-A0AAV4UW74-F1
#
_entry.id   AF-A0AAV4UW74-F1
#
_cell.length_a   1.000
_cell.length_b   1.000
_cell.length_c   1.000
_cell.angle_alpha   90.00
_cell.angle_beta   90.00
_cell.angle_gamma   90.00
#
_symmetry.space_group_name_H-M   'P 1'
#
loop_
_entity.id
_entity.type
_entity.pdbx_description
1 polymer ?
#
loop_
_entity_poly.entity_id
_entity_poly.type
_entity_poly.pdbx_seq_one_letter_code
_entity_poly.pdbx_strand_id
1 'polypeptide(L)'
;MKVIVFCVVLVAFLAISEARTRCHDNDDCEDDECCIAKGVFGIRKGVCRKLAEKKTDKCIDESCSEEEETYGFFDHKYVDHCPCASGLSCEPTEVKDLPFIGTIKIDERCVEGEQTTPAEPEPETETEPEPEPETEPEPEPEPETEAPSEE
;
A
#
# COMPACT_ATOMS: atom_id res chain seq x y z
N MET A 1 -54.90 -8.37 -5.55
CA MET A 1 -54.37 -7.64 -4.39
C MET A 1 -53.07 -8.24 -3.86
N LYS A 2 -53.00 -9.54 -3.53
CA LYS A 2 -51.79 -10.19 -2.98
C LYS A 2 -50.54 -10.06 -3.89
N VAL A 3 -50.70 -10.19 -5.21
CA VAL A 3 -49.60 -10.05 -6.19
C VAL A 3 -49.05 -8.62 -6.24
N ILE A 4 -49.92 -7.61 -6.17
CA ILE A 4 -49.52 -6.20 -6.20
C ILE A 4 -48.71 -5.84 -4.94
N VAL A 5 -49.15 -6.31 -3.77
CA VAL A 5 -48.43 -6.10 -2.50
C VAL A 5 -47.05 -6.76 -2.56
N PHE A 6 -46.94 -7.98 -3.10
CA PHE A 6 -45.67 -8.68 -3.23
C PHE A 6 -44.69 -7.94 -4.16
N CYS A 7 -45.16 -7.43 -5.30
CA CYS A 7 -44.34 -6.62 -6.21
C CYS A 7 -43.82 -5.34 -5.55
N VAL A 8 -44.67 -4.62 -4.79
CA VAL A 8 -44.25 -3.38 -4.10
C VAL A 8 -43.20 -3.66 -3.02
N VAL A 9 -43.37 -4.76 -2.27
CA VAL A 9 -42.39 -5.19 -1.27
C VAL A 9 -41.06 -5.55 -1.93
N LEU A 10 -41.07 -6.34 -3.01
CA LEU A 10 -39.83 -6.69 -3.73
C LEU A 10 -39.09 -5.46 -4.27
N VAL A 11 -39.80 -4.49 -4.87
CA VAL A 11 -39.17 -3.27 -5.39
C VAL A 11 -38.57 -2.43 -4.25
N ALA A 12 -39.24 -2.34 -3.10
CA ALA A 12 -38.69 -1.67 -1.93
C ALA A 12 -37.44 -2.37 -1.39
N PHE A 13 -37.42 -3.71 -1.32
CA PHE A 13 -36.25 -4.48 -0.92
C PHE A 13 -35.07 -4.29 -1.88
N LEU A 14 -35.32 -4.31 -3.20
CA LEU A 14 -34.28 -4.10 -4.20
C LEU A 14 -33.67 -2.68 -4.13
N ALA A 15 -34.51 -1.66 -3.91
CA ALA A 15 -34.03 -0.28 -3.74
C ALA A 15 -33.19 -0.11 -2.46
N ILE A 16 -33.49 -0.85 -1.38
CA ILE A 16 -32.72 -0.82 -0.13
C ILE A 16 -31.38 -1.56 -0.30
N SER A 17 -31.33 -2.64 -1.07
CA SER A 17 -30.08 -3.36 -1.32
C SER A 17 -29.05 -2.55 -2.13
N GLU A 18 -29.48 -1.65 -3.01
CA GLU A 18 -28.54 -0.82 -3.79
C GLU A 18 -27.88 0.28 -2.95
N ALA A 19 -28.54 0.78 -1.90
CA ALA A 19 -28.01 1.85 -1.06
C ALA A 19 -26.82 1.41 -0.19
N ARG A 20 -26.62 0.11 0.04
CA ARG A 20 -25.51 -0.43 0.84
C ARG A 20 -24.18 -0.52 0.10
N THR A 21 -24.17 -0.27 -1.20
CA THR A 21 -22.94 -0.39 -2.00
C THR A 21 -22.05 0.85 -1.93
N ARG A 22 -22.36 1.86 -1.10
CA ARG A 22 -21.53 3.08 -1.00
C ARG A 22 -21.15 3.36 0.44
N CYS A 23 -19.86 3.59 0.65
CA CYS A 23 -19.28 3.89 1.95
C CYS A 23 -18.49 5.20 1.91
N HIS A 24 -18.47 5.88 3.05
CA HIS A 24 -17.55 6.98 3.30
C HIS A 24 -16.38 6.50 4.17
N ASP A 25 -16.64 5.59 5.10
CA ASP A 25 -15.64 5.01 6.00
C ASP A 25 -15.88 3.49 6.13
N ASN A 26 -14.93 2.76 6.74
CA ASN A 26 -15.09 1.32 6.94
C ASN A 26 -16.28 0.98 7.86
N ASP A 27 -16.67 1.88 8.77
CA ASP A 27 -17.83 1.71 9.66
C ASP A 27 -19.19 1.71 8.92
N ASP A 28 -19.23 2.14 7.66
CA ASP A 28 -20.45 2.08 6.84
C ASP A 28 -20.70 0.67 6.26
N CYS A 29 -19.70 -0.22 6.30
CA CYS A 29 -19.75 -1.56 5.74
C CYS A 29 -19.98 -2.62 6.83
N GLU A 30 -20.30 -3.86 6.42
CA GLU A 30 -20.42 -4.99 7.35
C GLU A 30 -19.04 -5.42 7.90
N ASP A 31 -18.99 -6.15 9.01
CA ASP A 31 -17.73 -6.58 9.65
C ASP A 31 -16.85 -7.46 8.72
N ASP A 32 -17.45 -8.10 7.72
CA ASP A 32 -16.76 -8.90 6.70
C ASP A 32 -16.47 -8.12 5.40
N GLU A 33 -16.60 -6.79 5.42
CA GLU A 33 -16.44 -5.92 4.27
C GLU A 33 -15.47 -4.76 4.54
N CYS A 34 -14.90 -4.19 3.48
CA CYS A 34 -14.07 -3.00 3.53
C CYS A 34 -14.55 -1.94 2.53
N CYS A 35 -14.25 -0.68 2.83
CA CYS A 35 -14.56 0.43 1.96
C CYS A 35 -13.44 0.71 0.94
N ILE A 36 -13.67 0.37 -0.33
CA ILE A 36 -12.70 0.62 -1.42
C ILE A 36 -13.02 1.89 -2.21
N ALA A 37 -12.02 2.72 -2.48
CA ALA A 37 -12.11 3.85 -3.38
C ALA A 37 -11.90 3.39 -4.83
N LYS A 38 -12.99 3.19 -5.59
CA LYS A 38 -12.90 2.75 -6.99
C LYS A 38 -12.73 3.94 -7.94
N GLY A 39 -11.51 4.18 -8.39
CA GLY A 39 -11.21 4.94 -9.61
C GLY A 39 -10.34 6.20 -9.47
N VAL A 40 -9.51 6.41 -10.51
CA VAL A 40 -8.56 7.52 -10.69
C VAL A 40 -9.24 8.92 -10.78
N PHE A 41 -10.56 8.98 -10.98
CA PHE A 41 -11.32 10.22 -11.22
C PHE A 41 -12.12 10.74 -10.00
N GLY A 42 -11.62 10.52 -8.78
CA GLY A 42 -12.05 11.29 -7.60
C GLY A 42 -13.53 11.15 -7.22
N ILE A 43 -14.15 9.98 -7.45
CA ILE A 43 -15.48 9.70 -6.91
C ILE A 43 -15.35 9.62 -5.38
N ARG A 44 -15.82 10.65 -4.66
CA ARG A 44 -15.69 10.76 -3.19
C ARG A 44 -16.29 9.58 -2.40
N LYS A 45 -17.13 8.76 -3.01
CA LYS A 45 -17.85 7.67 -2.36
C LYS A 45 -17.19 6.35 -2.72
N GLY A 46 -16.71 5.64 -1.71
CA GLY A 46 -16.20 4.28 -1.85
C GLY A 46 -17.33 3.28 -2.04
N VAL A 47 -16.97 2.01 -2.21
CA VAL A 47 -17.89 0.88 -2.32
C VAL A 47 -17.52 -0.17 -1.29
N CYS A 48 -18.50 -0.70 -0.55
CA CYS A 48 -18.28 -1.83 0.34
C CYS A 48 -18.02 -3.09 -0.49
N ARG A 49 -16.94 -3.79 -0.18
CA ARG A 49 -16.55 -5.04 -0.84
C ARG A 49 -16.15 -6.04 0.24
N LYS A 50 -16.49 -7.31 0.05
CA LYS A 50 -16.10 -8.37 0.99
C LYS A 50 -14.59 -8.49 1.13
N LEU A 51 -14.15 -8.75 2.36
CA LEU A 51 -12.78 -9.10 2.72
C LEU A 51 -12.32 -10.31 1.90
N ALA A 52 -11.02 -10.38 1.61
CA ALA A 52 -10.46 -11.50 0.87
C ALA A 52 -10.51 -12.77 1.74
N GLU A 53 -11.35 -13.73 1.35
CA GLU A 53 -11.44 -15.04 1.98
C GLU A 53 -10.34 -15.99 1.48
N LYS A 54 -10.03 -16.98 2.32
CA LYS A 54 -8.94 -17.93 2.10
C LYS A 54 -9.12 -18.70 0.78
N LYS A 55 -8.14 -18.52 -0.13
CA LYS A 55 -7.68 -19.50 -1.13
C LYS A 55 -8.41 -19.59 -2.48
N THR A 56 -9.52 -18.90 -2.74
CA THR A 56 -10.19 -19.01 -4.06
C THR A 56 -10.20 -17.73 -4.88
N ASP A 57 -10.06 -16.59 -4.23
CA ASP A 57 -9.91 -15.31 -4.90
C ASP A 57 -8.49 -14.85 -4.66
N LYS A 58 -7.68 -14.87 -5.72
CA LYS A 58 -6.48 -14.05 -5.80
C LYS A 58 -6.86 -12.69 -5.19
N CYS A 59 -6.10 -12.13 -4.24
CA CYS A 59 -6.32 -10.73 -3.84
C CYS A 59 -6.46 -9.97 -5.15
N ILE A 60 -7.69 -9.51 -5.44
CA ILE A 60 -8.10 -9.28 -6.84
C ILE A 60 -7.27 -8.10 -7.30
N ASP A 61 -6.17 -8.40 -8.00
CA ASP A 61 -5.07 -7.56 -8.43
C ASP A 61 -3.98 -7.28 -7.35
N GLU A 62 -2.92 -8.10 -7.44
CA GLU A 62 -1.51 -7.94 -7.07
C GLU A 62 -0.97 -7.37 -5.74
N SER A 63 -1.77 -6.86 -4.80
CA SER A 63 -1.18 -6.60 -3.48
C SER A 63 -2.16 -6.59 -2.31
N CYS A 64 -1.77 -7.22 -1.22
CA CYS A 64 -2.32 -6.88 0.08
C CYS A 64 -1.58 -5.64 0.55
N SER A 65 -2.28 -4.51 0.61
CA SER A 65 -1.74 -3.35 1.30
C SER A 65 -1.69 -3.69 2.80
N GLU A 66 -0.48 -3.77 3.35
CA GLU A 66 -0.28 -3.74 4.80
C GLU A 66 -0.92 -2.45 5.33
N GLU A 67 -1.60 -2.52 6.48
CA GLU A 67 -2.56 -1.52 6.97
C GLU A 67 -1.98 -0.08 7.12
N GLU A 68 -0.65 0.07 7.03
CA GLU A 68 0.10 1.30 7.26
C GLU A 68 0.16 2.28 6.08
N GLU A 69 -0.27 1.93 4.86
CA GLU A 69 -0.30 2.91 3.75
C GLU A 69 -1.58 3.78 3.71
N THR A 70 -2.43 3.69 4.72
CA THR A 70 -3.72 4.42 4.81
C THR A 70 -3.59 5.94 5.08
N TYR A 71 -2.37 6.48 5.19
CA TYR A 71 -2.12 7.91 5.46
C TYR A 71 -1.90 8.80 4.22
N GLY A 72 -2.37 8.37 3.04
CA GLY A 72 -2.27 9.13 1.80
C GLY A 72 -3.61 9.68 1.30
N PHE A 73 -3.90 10.97 1.56
CA PHE A 73 -4.87 11.84 0.84
C PHE A 73 -6.36 11.42 0.71
N PHE A 74 -6.70 10.15 0.96
CA PHE A 74 -8.02 9.56 0.82
C PHE A 74 -8.46 9.07 2.20
N ASP A 75 -9.22 9.90 2.92
CA ASP A 75 -9.77 9.64 4.26
C ASP A 75 -10.27 8.19 4.43
N HIS A 76 -9.48 7.35 5.12
CA HIS A 76 -9.84 6.02 5.64
C HIS A 76 -10.36 4.99 4.62
N LYS A 77 -9.99 5.10 3.34
CA LYS A 77 -10.41 4.15 2.29
C LYS A 77 -9.24 3.33 1.79
N TYR A 78 -9.50 2.07 1.51
CA TYR A 78 -8.53 1.25 0.81
C TYR A 78 -8.51 1.59 -0.68
N VAL A 79 -7.32 1.62 -1.27
CA VAL A 79 -7.14 1.86 -2.70
C VAL A 79 -7.24 0.51 -3.41
N ASP A 80 -8.29 0.37 -4.23
CA ASP A 80 -8.57 -0.79 -5.10
C ASP A 80 -8.84 -2.16 -4.43
N HIS A 81 -8.28 -2.46 -3.25
CA HIS A 81 -8.30 -3.80 -2.62
C HIS A 81 -8.72 -3.79 -1.15
N CYS A 82 -9.32 -4.89 -0.68
CA CYS A 82 -9.60 -5.10 0.75
C CYS A 82 -8.50 -5.91 1.41
N PRO A 83 -8.26 -5.72 2.72
CA PRO A 83 -7.37 -6.59 3.47
C PRO A 83 -7.93 -8.02 3.57
N CYS A 84 -7.08 -8.93 4.01
CA CYS A 84 -7.48 -10.29 4.33
C CYS A 84 -8.49 -10.32 5.49
N ALA A 85 -9.40 -11.29 5.49
CA ALA A 85 -10.32 -11.50 6.60
C ALA A 85 -9.56 -11.77 7.91
N SER A 86 -10.17 -11.46 9.05
CA SER A 86 -9.54 -11.64 10.37
C SER A 86 -9.04 -13.08 10.58
N GLY A 87 -7.80 -13.22 11.04
CA GLY A 87 -7.15 -14.52 11.22
C GLY A 87 -6.48 -15.08 9.96
N LEU A 88 -6.41 -14.28 8.90
CA LEU A 88 -5.57 -14.52 7.74
C LEU A 88 -4.44 -13.50 7.71
N SER A 89 -3.26 -13.96 7.33
CA SER A 89 -2.08 -13.14 7.07
C SER A 89 -1.88 -13.02 5.56
N CYS A 90 -1.42 -11.86 5.08
CA CYS A 90 -1.04 -11.76 3.68
C CYS A 90 0.43 -12.08 3.47
N GLU A 91 0.69 -13.21 2.82
CA GLU A 91 2.03 -13.66 2.52
C GLU A 91 2.30 -13.62 1.00
N PRO A 92 3.45 -13.08 0.57
CA PRO A 92 3.88 -13.17 -0.82
C PRO A 92 4.17 -14.62 -1.20
N THR A 93 3.78 -15.02 -2.41
CA THR A 93 4.12 -16.35 -2.94
C THR A 93 5.56 -16.38 -3.46
N GLU A 94 6.00 -15.29 -4.08
CA GLU A 94 7.39 -15.13 -4.53
C GLU A 94 7.93 -13.76 -4.12
N VAL A 95 9.19 -13.72 -3.71
CA VAL A 95 9.93 -12.49 -3.42
C VAL A 95 11.07 -12.41 -4.43
N LYS A 96 11.15 -11.33 -5.20
CA LYS A 96 12.20 -11.11 -6.20
C LYS A 96 12.98 -9.84 -5.87
N ASP A 97 14.26 -10.01 -5.58
CA ASP A 97 15.19 -8.89 -5.38
C ASP A 97 15.71 -8.38 -6.72
N LEU A 98 15.38 -7.13 -7.05
CA LEU A 98 15.86 -6.45 -8.25
C LEU A 98 16.88 -5.38 -7.85
N PRO A 99 18.09 -5.39 -8.44
CA PRO A 99 19.23 -4.58 -7.97
C PRO A 99 19.05 -3.06 -8.07
N PHE A 100 17.98 -2.56 -8.70
CA PHE A 100 17.70 -1.12 -8.84
C PHE A 100 16.32 -0.68 -8.32
N ILE A 101 15.43 -1.63 -8.02
CA ILE A 101 14.03 -1.36 -7.65
C ILE A 101 13.74 -1.83 -6.22
N GLY A 102 14.63 -2.65 -5.65
CA GLY A 102 14.46 -3.27 -4.35
C GLY A 102 13.74 -4.61 -4.45
N THR A 103 13.21 -5.05 -3.31
CA THR A 103 12.50 -6.33 -3.16
C THR A 103 11.06 -6.17 -3.63
N ILE A 104 10.65 -6.92 -4.66
CA ILE A 104 9.26 -6.96 -5.14
C ILE A 104 8.58 -8.23 -4.61
N LYS A 105 7.45 -8.05 -3.93
CA LYS A 105 6.54 -9.11 -3.50
C LYS A 105 5.60 -9.45 -4.67
N ILE A 106 5.47 -10.73 -5.03
CA ILE A 106 4.66 -11.21 -6.15
C ILE A 106 3.64 -12.24 -5.66
N ASP A 107 2.42 -12.14 -6.20
CA ASP A 107 1.30 -13.05 -5.91
C ASP A 107 1.04 -13.17 -4.40
N GLU A 108 0.80 -12.03 -3.76
CA GLU A 108 0.38 -11.97 -2.36
C GLU A 108 -0.99 -12.63 -2.18
N ARG A 109 -1.10 -13.45 -1.13
CA ARG A 109 -2.31 -14.24 -0.85
C ARG A 109 -2.61 -14.31 0.64
N CYS A 110 -3.90 -14.36 0.95
CA CYS A 110 -4.37 -14.60 2.31
C CYS A 110 -4.15 -16.07 2.70
N VAL A 111 -3.23 -16.31 3.62
CA VAL A 111 -2.95 -17.61 4.26
C VAL A 111 -3.48 -17.62 5.68
N GLU A 112 -3.75 -18.80 6.23
CA GLU A 112 -4.03 -18.89 7.67
C GLU A 112 -2.73 -18.59 8.42
N GLY A 113 -2.71 -17.46 9.10
CA GLY A 113 -1.64 -17.06 10.00
C GLY A 113 -2.26 -16.41 11.23
N GLU A 114 -1.70 -16.68 12.40
CA GLU A 114 -1.89 -15.77 13.52
C GLU A 114 -1.38 -14.40 13.04
N GLN A 115 -2.18 -13.34 13.25
CA GLN A 115 -1.89 -12.00 12.76
C GLN A 115 -0.40 -11.73 12.80
N THR A 116 0.18 -11.36 11.66
CA THR A 116 1.53 -10.82 11.60
C THR A 116 1.55 -9.60 12.50
N THR A 117 2.01 -9.82 13.73
CA THR A 117 2.60 -8.75 14.50
C THR A 117 3.67 -8.18 13.58
N PRO A 118 3.65 -6.87 13.26
CA PRO A 118 4.63 -6.28 12.35
C PRO A 118 6.00 -6.75 12.80
N ALA A 119 6.74 -7.37 11.87
CA ALA A 119 8.06 -7.90 12.16
C ALA A 119 8.84 -6.79 12.84
N GLU A 120 9.19 -7.01 14.11
CA GLU A 120 10.02 -6.10 14.88
C GLU A 120 11.22 -5.75 13.99
N PRO A 121 11.47 -4.46 13.70
CA PRO A 121 12.50 -4.07 12.76
C PRO A 121 13.80 -4.73 13.20
N GLU A 122 14.40 -5.54 12.31
CA GLU A 122 15.70 -6.13 12.59
C GLU A 122 16.64 -4.99 13.01
N PRO A 123 17.36 -5.13 14.13
CA PRO A 123 18.17 -4.04 14.67
C PRO A 123 19.12 -3.55 13.58
N GLU A 124 19.00 -2.27 13.23
CA GLU A 124 19.86 -1.58 12.28
C GLU A 124 21.31 -1.91 12.62
N THR A 125 21.97 -2.62 11.71
CA THR A 125 23.39 -2.92 11.86
C THR A 125 24.12 -1.60 11.78
N GLU A 126 24.67 -1.12 12.90
CA GLU A 126 25.50 0.09 12.95
C GLU A 126 26.56 0.01 11.85
N THR A 127 26.37 0.81 10.80
CA THR A 127 27.35 0.98 9.74
C THR A 127 28.61 1.57 10.36
N GLU A 128 29.68 0.78 10.38
CA GLU A 128 31.01 1.19 10.80
C GLU A 128 31.39 2.49 10.05
N PRO A 129 31.87 3.54 10.75
CA PRO A 129 32.11 4.85 10.13
C PRO A 129 33.16 4.74 9.02
N GLU A 130 32.83 5.27 7.83
CA GLU A 130 33.77 5.34 6.71
C GLU A 130 35.06 6.08 7.13
N PRO A 131 36.24 5.58 6.71
CA PRO A 131 37.50 6.24 7.00
C PRO A 131 37.54 7.62 6.33
N GLU A 132 37.92 8.64 7.11
CA GLU A 132 38.05 10.02 6.63
C GLU A 132 38.99 10.10 5.42
N PRO A 133 38.65 10.85 4.37
CA PRO A 133 39.48 10.98 3.19
C PRO A 133 40.80 11.66 3.55
N GLU A 134 41.92 10.98 3.22
CA GLU A 134 43.26 11.56 3.36
C GLU A 134 43.35 12.85 2.54
N THR A 135 43.71 13.92 3.23
CA THR A 135 43.81 15.26 2.65
C THR A 135 44.88 15.28 1.57
N GLU A 136 44.47 15.59 0.33
CA GLU A 136 45.40 15.83 -0.78
C GLU A 136 46.38 16.97 -0.39
N PRO A 137 47.70 16.81 -0.58
CA PRO A 137 48.66 17.84 -0.24
C PRO A 137 48.48 19.07 -1.15
N GLU A 138 48.47 20.26 -0.55
CA GLU A 138 48.39 21.53 -1.26
C GLU A 138 49.52 21.66 -2.31
N PRO A 139 49.20 22.17 -3.52
CA PRO A 139 50.20 22.35 -4.57
C PRO A 139 51.23 23.42 -4.18
N GLU A 140 52.51 23.11 -4.44
CA GLU A 140 53.63 24.03 -4.24
C GLU A 140 53.46 25.29 -5.11
N PRO A 141 53.84 26.48 -4.59
CA PRO A 141 53.73 27.73 -5.34
C PRO A 141 54.64 27.75 -6.56
N GLU A 142 54.09 28.19 -7.70
CA GLU A 142 54.82 28.39 -8.94
C GLU A 142 55.87 29.52 -8.80
N PRO A 143 57.07 29.37 -9.38
CA PRO A 143 58.11 30.40 -9.31
C PRO A 143 57.74 31.64 -10.14
N GLU A 144 57.85 32.81 -9.50
CA GLU A 144 57.69 34.11 -10.16
C GLU A 144 58.77 34.31 -11.23
N THR A 145 58.35 34.45 -12.48
CA THR A 145 59.24 34.75 -13.61
C THR A 145 59.57 36.24 -13.56
N GLU A 146 60.79 36.57 -13.15
CA GLU A 146 61.36 37.91 -13.27
C GLU A 146 61.48 38.29 -14.76
N ALA A 147 60.75 39.33 -15.16
CA ALA A 147 60.87 39.91 -16.50
C ALA A 147 62.20 40.67 -16.62
N PRO A 148 63.01 40.46 -17.67
CA PRO A 148 64.19 41.26 -17.91
C PRO A 148 63.81 42.67 -18.38
N SER A 149 64.40 43.66 -17.72
CA SER A 149 64.44 45.06 -18.13
C SER A 149 65.18 45.21 -19.46
N GLU A 150 64.51 45.76 -20.48
CA GLU A 150 65.19 46.31 -21.66
C GLU A 150 65.56 47.78 -21.40
N GLU A 151 66.85 48.08 -21.57
CA GLU A 151 67.46 49.42 -21.70
C GLU A 151 67.26 49.98 -23.12
#